data_AF-A0A2U8W2H9-F1
#
_entry.id   AF-A0A2U8W2H9-F1
#
_cell.length_a   1.000
_cell.length_b   1.000
_cell.length_c   1.000
_cell.angle_alpha   90.00
_cell.angle_beta   90.00
_cell.angle_gamma   90.00
#
_symmetry.space_group_name_H-M   'P 1'
#
loop_
_entity.id
_entity.type
_entity.pdbx_description
1 polymer ?
#
loop_
_entity_poly.entity_id
_entity_poly.type
_entity_poly.pdbx_seq_one_letter_code
_entity_poly.pdbx_strand_id
1 'polypeptide(L)'
;MTLRARFDAFAGMALDGWTGTSRHWPTGGDAIAVESIPSDPHAARLRAVRGGEIVAEAQIHTVADGEEAMLALTGPEGRHPADTPLVACLIEAAFQRCPDARRLRVAGLGGAPALVALAADGRASPGSAAPDALVERSGFYQLPLLWLRPETRAAHPQIRSAFGPEDRLPPLRPPQPNGVMYRRWLPHLGTTLSFRAIDRRVDLVLFHQWMNQPRVSYYWELARSETELDRYLADQEADPHLFGVIGSFNDVPVGYFEFYWAKEDRLGPYYDAEDHDRGWHGLIGNPDHLGRPKTLAWFKAVTHYLFLDEPRTRRIMGEPRASHRKMLSYCADAAYETIKEFDFPHKRAALVCCERERFFREVPL
;
A
#
# COMPACT_ATOMS: atom_id res chain seq x y z
N MET A 1 -4.22 -18.61 -16.60
CA MET A 1 -2.84 -19.14 -16.69
C MET A 1 -2.24 -19.06 -15.29
N THR A 2 -2.27 -20.19 -14.58
CA THR A 2 -2.04 -20.29 -13.14
C THR A 2 -0.55 -20.34 -12.87
N LEU A 3 0.01 -19.32 -12.21
CA LEU A 3 1.39 -19.36 -11.70
C LEU A 3 1.43 -20.35 -10.53
N ARG A 4 1.73 -21.62 -10.84
CA ARG A 4 2.35 -22.52 -9.87
C ARG A 4 3.78 -22.03 -9.67
N ALA A 5 4.22 -21.95 -8.42
CA ALA A 5 5.65 -21.90 -8.11
C ALA A 5 6.37 -22.94 -8.98
N ARG A 6 7.38 -22.52 -9.75
CA ARG A 6 8.24 -23.50 -10.41
C ARG A 6 9.08 -24.11 -9.29
N PHE A 7 8.67 -25.28 -8.82
CA PHE A 7 9.53 -26.14 -8.02
C PHE A 7 10.76 -26.51 -8.87
N ASP A 8 11.94 -26.47 -8.26
CA ASP A 8 13.15 -27.01 -8.90
C ASP A 8 12.91 -28.50 -9.21
N ALA A 9 12.98 -28.86 -10.49
CA ALA A 9 12.76 -30.22 -10.97
C ALA A 9 13.84 -31.21 -10.50
N PHE A 10 14.97 -30.74 -9.96
CA PHE A 10 16.03 -31.58 -9.41
C PHE A 10 15.98 -31.74 -7.89
N ALA A 11 15.51 -30.74 -7.14
CA ALA A 11 15.61 -30.72 -5.67
C ALA A 11 14.28 -30.83 -4.92
N GLY A 12 13.13 -30.60 -5.57
CA GLY A 12 11.82 -30.67 -4.90
C GLY A 12 11.59 -29.63 -3.80
N MET A 13 12.50 -28.67 -3.62
CA MET A 13 12.35 -27.53 -2.70
C MET A 13 11.64 -26.36 -3.39
N ALA A 14 10.84 -25.63 -2.62
CA ALA A 14 10.44 -24.28 -3.00
C ALA A 14 11.71 -23.42 -3.05
N LEU A 15 11.96 -22.74 -4.17
CA LEU A 15 13.02 -21.75 -4.23
C LEU A 15 12.62 -20.64 -3.25
N ASP A 16 13.40 -20.43 -2.20
CA ASP A 16 13.13 -19.46 -1.15
C ASP A 16 13.01 -18.06 -1.77
N GLY A 17 11.77 -17.58 -1.97
CA GLY A 17 11.43 -16.29 -2.56
C GLY A 17 10.39 -16.35 -3.67
N TRP A 18 9.99 -15.17 -4.15
CA TRP A 18 8.94 -15.03 -5.16
C TRP A 18 9.41 -15.44 -6.57
N THR A 19 8.71 -16.40 -7.18
CA THR A 19 8.83 -16.76 -8.61
C THR A 19 7.57 -16.32 -9.35
N GLY A 20 7.61 -15.23 -10.11
CA GLY A 20 6.42 -14.76 -10.83
C GLY A 20 6.62 -13.48 -11.63
N THR A 21 5.51 -12.82 -11.97
CA THR A 21 5.47 -11.54 -12.68
C THR A 21 4.88 -10.45 -11.77
N SER A 22 5.61 -9.37 -11.51
CA SER A 22 5.08 -8.20 -10.79
C SER A 22 4.50 -7.23 -11.80
N ARG A 23 3.43 -6.51 -11.42
CA ARG A 23 2.69 -5.63 -12.33
C ARG A 23 2.49 -4.28 -11.67
N HIS A 24 2.79 -3.23 -12.41
CA HIS A 24 2.82 -1.87 -11.86
C HIS A 24 1.81 -0.96 -12.56
N TRP A 25 1.46 0.13 -11.90
CA TRP A 25 0.65 1.18 -12.51
C TRP A 25 1.36 1.73 -13.75
N PRO A 26 0.66 1.98 -14.87
CA PRO A 26 1.27 2.61 -16.03
C PRO A 26 1.72 4.02 -15.68
N THR A 27 3.02 4.29 -15.75
CA THR A 27 3.61 5.63 -15.58
C THR A 27 3.68 6.34 -16.95
N GLY A 28 2.55 6.36 -17.67
CA GLY A 28 2.46 6.77 -19.07
C GLY A 28 2.75 5.62 -20.05
N GLY A 29 1.80 5.35 -20.96
CA GLY A 29 1.88 4.22 -21.89
C GLY A 29 1.43 2.88 -21.27
N ASP A 30 1.95 1.77 -21.80
CA ASP A 30 1.59 0.41 -21.36
C ASP A 30 2.14 0.07 -19.96
N ALA A 31 1.45 -0.83 -19.26
CA ALA A 31 1.89 -1.33 -17.97
C ALA A 31 3.24 -2.07 -18.08
N ILE A 32 4.08 -1.90 -17.05
CA ILE A 32 5.34 -2.64 -16.92
C ILE A 32 5.08 -3.90 -16.11
N ALA A 33 5.48 -5.03 -16.68
CA ALA A 33 5.53 -6.31 -15.99
C ALA A 33 6.99 -6.68 -15.74
N VAL A 34 7.34 -7.18 -14.56
CA VAL A 34 8.69 -7.70 -14.28
C VAL A 34 8.62 -9.18 -14.00
N GLU A 35 9.23 -9.99 -14.85
CA GLU A 35 9.33 -11.44 -14.67
C GLU A 35 10.59 -11.80 -13.88
N SER A 36 10.44 -12.61 -12.83
CA SER A 36 11.54 -13.19 -12.05
C SER A 36 11.86 -14.60 -12.54
N ILE A 37 13.10 -14.79 -13.00
CA ILE A 37 13.64 -16.04 -13.54
C ILE A 37 14.79 -16.48 -12.62
N PRO A 38 14.53 -17.34 -11.63
CA PRO A 38 15.57 -17.81 -10.72
C PRO A 38 16.66 -18.59 -11.46
N SER A 39 17.92 -18.35 -11.09
CA SER A 39 19.04 -19.24 -11.46
C SER A 39 19.35 -20.21 -10.33
N ASP A 40 19.27 -19.76 -9.07
CA ASP A 40 19.51 -20.53 -7.85
C ASP A 40 18.76 -19.87 -6.66
N PRO A 41 18.88 -20.39 -5.41
CA PRO A 41 18.20 -19.81 -4.25
C PRO A 41 18.56 -18.34 -3.97
N HIS A 42 19.78 -17.93 -4.28
CA HIS A 42 20.36 -16.62 -3.98
C HIS A 42 20.40 -15.67 -5.18
N ALA A 43 20.11 -16.15 -6.38
CA ALA A 43 20.19 -15.35 -7.59
C ALA A 43 19.00 -15.52 -8.54
N ALA A 44 18.66 -14.42 -9.22
CA ALA A 44 17.64 -14.42 -10.25
C ALA A 44 17.93 -13.36 -11.32
N ARG A 45 17.42 -13.62 -12.52
CA ARG A 45 17.30 -12.62 -13.57
C ARG A 45 15.90 -12.01 -13.52
N LEU A 46 15.82 -10.69 -13.52
CA LEU A 46 14.58 -9.94 -13.64
C LEU A 46 14.46 -9.39 -15.07
N ARG A 47 13.28 -9.52 -15.69
CA ARG A 47 13.00 -8.99 -17.02
C ARG A 47 11.82 -8.04 -16.99
N ALA A 48 12.07 -6.76 -17.24
CA ALA A 48 11.01 -5.77 -17.39
C ALA A 48 10.49 -5.77 -18.84
N VAL A 49 9.18 -5.97 -18.97
CA VAL A 49 8.46 -6.07 -20.24
C VAL A 49 7.42 -4.96 -20.31
N ARG A 50 7.38 -4.25 -21.44
CA ARG A 50 6.38 -3.20 -21.76
C ARG A 50 5.90 -3.42 -23.19
N GLY A 51 4.58 -3.51 -23.40
CA GLY A 51 4.02 -3.76 -24.73
C GLY A 51 4.45 -5.08 -25.37
N GLY A 52 4.90 -6.06 -24.58
CA GLY A 52 5.43 -7.35 -25.05
C GLY A 52 6.94 -7.37 -25.33
N GLU A 53 7.61 -6.21 -25.31
CA GLU A 53 9.04 -6.08 -25.56
C GLU A 53 9.84 -5.98 -24.25
N ILE A 54 11.04 -6.56 -24.23
CA ILE A 54 11.96 -6.42 -23.08
C ILE A 54 12.59 -5.02 -23.14
N VAL A 55 12.33 -4.22 -22.11
CA VAL A 55 12.81 -2.83 -22.01
C VAL A 55 13.96 -2.65 -21.04
N ALA A 56 14.16 -3.60 -20.11
CA ALA A 56 15.34 -3.68 -19.25
C ALA A 56 15.45 -5.07 -18.60
N GLU A 57 16.64 -5.45 -18.20
CA GLU A 57 16.92 -6.62 -17.38
C GLU A 57 17.68 -6.22 -16.11
N ALA A 58 17.64 -7.08 -15.11
CA ALA A 58 18.53 -6.99 -13.95
C ALA A 58 18.99 -8.38 -13.51
N GLN A 59 20.19 -8.47 -12.95
CA GLN A 59 20.63 -9.62 -12.15
C GLN A 59 20.55 -9.25 -10.68
N ILE A 60 19.93 -10.10 -9.87
CA ILE A 60 19.92 -9.99 -8.42
C ILE A 60 20.71 -11.11 -7.78
N HIS A 61 21.49 -10.78 -6.76
CA HIS A 61 22.26 -11.72 -5.94
C HIS A 61 22.13 -11.32 -4.45
N THR A 62 21.64 -12.22 -3.59
CA THR A 62 21.63 -11.99 -2.14
C THR A 62 23.04 -12.13 -1.55
N VAL A 63 23.39 -11.27 -0.60
CA VAL A 63 24.64 -11.37 0.15
C VAL A 63 24.48 -12.40 1.28
N ALA A 64 25.59 -12.93 1.83
CA ALA A 64 25.61 -14.05 2.76
C ALA A 64 24.81 -13.85 4.06
N ASP A 65 24.51 -12.61 4.46
CA ASP A 65 23.70 -12.29 5.64
C ASP A 65 22.19 -12.18 5.33
N GLY A 66 21.78 -12.19 4.06
CA GLY A 66 20.39 -12.09 3.60
C GLY A 66 19.75 -10.70 3.73
N GLU A 67 20.32 -9.83 4.55
CA GLU A 67 19.81 -8.47 4.85
C GLU A 67 20.14 -7.45 3.74
N GLU A 68 21.15 -7.73 2.92
CA GLU A 68 21.52 -6.95 1.73
C GLU A 68 21.46 -7.81 0.46
N ALA A 69 21.00 -7.23 -0.65
CA ALA A 69 21.12 -7.84 -1.97
C ALA A 69 21.70 -6.86 -3.00
N MET A 70 22.44 -7.40 -3.96
CA MET A 70 23.04 -6.65 -5.06
C MET A 70 22.15 -6.76 -6.30
N LEU A 71 21.92 -5.63 -6.96
CA LEU A 71 21.14 -5.51 -8.20
C LEU A 71 22.00 -4.87 -9.29
N ALA A 72 22.29 -5.62 -10.34
CA ALA A 72 22.98 -5.12 -11.52
C ALA A 72 21.97 -4.89 -12.65
N LEU A 73 21.78 -3.63 -13.06
CA LEU A 73 20.83 -3.25 -14.11
C LEU A 73 21.49 -3.30 -15.49
N THR A 74 20.78 -3.81 -16.49
CA THR A 74 21.22 -3.82 -17.89
C THR A 74 20.05 -3.41 -18.77
N GLY A 75 20.17 -2.30 -19.49
CA GLY A 75 19.18 -1.90 -20.49
C GLY A 75 19.60 -2.31 -21.91
N PRO A 76 18.77 -1.98 -22.92
CA PRO A 76 19.06 -2.23 -24.32
C PRO A 76 20.41 -1.64 -24.73
N GLU A 77 21.12 -2.32 -25.63
CA GLU A 77 22.44 -1.90 -26.12
C GLU A 77 23.52 -1.74 -25.02
N GLY A 78 23.31 -2.34 -23.84
CA GLY A 78 24.25 -2.29 -22.72
C GLY A 78 24.23 -0.98 -21.93
N ARG A 79 23.28 -0.07 -22.21
CA ARG A 79 23.11 1.18 -21.44
C ARG A 79 22.19 0.94 -20.25
N HIS A 80 22.47 1.55 -19.11
CA HIS A 80 21.57 1.47 -17.95
C HIS A 80 20.24 2.20 -18.22
N PRO A 81 19.11 1.69 -17.71
CA PRO A 81 17.81 2.35 -17.86
C PRO A 81 17.81 3.72 -17.16
N ALA A 82 17.45 4.77 -17.91
CA ALA A 82 17.33 6.14 -17.40
C ALA A 82 15.92 6.48 -16.87
N ASP A 83 14.93 5.61 -17.12
CA ASP A 83 13.53 5.79 -16.73
C ASP A 83 13.33 5.40 -15.25
N THR A 84 13.05 6.38 -14.39
CA THR A 84 12.91 6.20 -12.92
C THR A 84 11.80 5.18 -12.58
N PRO A 85 10.57 5.28 -13.13
CA PRO A 85 9.56 4.24 -13.02
C PRO A 85 10.02 2.82 -13.37
N LEU A 86 10.75 2.65 -14.47
CA LEU A 86 11.25 1.34 -14.90
C LEU A 86 12.24 0.76 -13.88
N VAL A 87 13.17 1.60 -13.40
CA VAL A 87 14.12 1.21 -12.35
C VAL A 87 13.41 0.86 -11.05
N ALA A 88 12.39 1.64 -10.66
CA ALA A 88 11.58 1.35 -9.48
C ALA A 88 10.83 0.00 -9.60
N CYS A 89 10.31 -0.35 -10.78
CA CYS A 89 9.66 -1.65 -11.01
C CYS A 89 10.65 -2.83 -10.78
N LEU A 90 11.89 -2.69 -11.25
CA LEU A 90 12.94 -3.70 -11.06
C LEU A 90 13.38 -3.80 -9.59
N ILE A 91 13.49 -2.67 -8.89
CA ILE A 91 13.79 -2.62 -7.44
C ILE A 91 12.67 -3.28 -6.62
N GLU A 92 11.41 -3.02 -6.96
CA GLU A 92 10.27 -3.63 -6.28
C GLU A 92 10.26 -5.16 -6.46
N ALA A 93 10.46 -5.62 -7.70
CA ALA A 93 10.58 -7.04 -8.00
C ALA A 93 11.78 -7.70 -7.28
N ALA A 94 12.89 -6.99 -7.15
CA ALA A 94 14.04 -7.40 -6.37
C ALA A 94 13.70 -7.59 -4.88
N PHE A 95 13.02 -6.63 -4.25
CA PHE A 95 12.56 -6.76 -2.86
C PHE A 95 11.50 -7.85 -2.65
N GLN A 96 10.71 -8.19 -3.68
CA GLN A 96 9.80 -9.33 -3.63
C GLN A 96 10.56 -10.66 -3.73
N ARG A 97 11.61 -10.72 -4.56
CA ARG A 97 12.45 -11.92 -4.71
C ARG A 97 13.28 -12.20 -3.46
N CYS A 98 13.75 -11.15 -2.79
CA CYS A 98 14.58 -11.20 -1.59
C CYS A 98 13.83 -10.57 -0.41
N PRO A 99 12.82 -11.27 0.16
CA PRO A 99 11.92 -10.68 1.13
C PRO A 99 12.59 -10.31 2.46
N ASP A 100 13.77 -10.85 2.76
CA ASP A 100 14.54 -10.54 3.97
C ASP A 100 15.50 -9.36 3.78
N ALA A 101 15.79 -8.97 2.52
CA ALA A 101 16.68 -7.86 2.24
C ALA A 101 16.03 -6.54 2.68
N ARG A 102 16.69 -5.86 3.62
CA ARG A 102 16.34 -4.49 4.04
C ARG A 102 16.92 -3.43 3.12
N ARG A 103 17.98 -3.78 2.39
CA ARG A 103 18.66 -2.87 1.48
C ARG A 103 19.00 -3.54 0.15
N LEU A 104 18.88 -2.78 -0.93
CA LEU A 104 19.43 -3.12 -2.24
C LEU A 104 20.60 -2.20 -2.59
N ARG A 105 21.69 -2.80 -3.09
CA ARG A 105 22.79 -2.09 -3.73
C ARG A 105 22.59 -2.15 -5.24
N VAL A 106 22.43 -1.01 -5.88
CA VAL A 106 22.37 -0.93 -7.34
C VAL A 106 23.77 -0.65 -7.88
N ALA A 107 24.36 -1.67 -8.50
CA ALA A 107 25.78 -1.68 -8.86
C ALA A 107 26.17 -0.50 -9.77
N GLY A 108 27.19 0.27 -9.38
CA GLY A 108 27.81 1.31 -10.21
C GLY A 108 26.90 2.46 -10.65
N LEU A 109 25.75 2.67 -10.01
CA LEU A 109 24.75 3.66 -10.40
C LEU A 109 24.45 4.72 -9.33
N GLY A 110 25.35 4.89 -8.35
CA GLY A 110 25.27 5.96 -7.37
C GLY A 110 25.32 7.33 -8.04
N GLY A 111 24.33 8.17 -7.75
CA GLY A 111 24.16 9.48 -8.38
C GLY A 111 23.51 9.47 -9.77
N ALA A 112 23.15 8.30 -10.32
CA ALA A 112 22.44 8.23 -11.59
C ALA A 112 21.06 8.93 -11.48
N PRO A 113 20.65 9.76 -12.47
CA PRO A 113 19.39 10.51 -12.41
C PRO A 113 18.16 9.64 -12.11
N ALA A 114 18.13 8.41 -12.65
CA ALA A 114 17.03 7.47 -12.45
C ALA A 114 16.88 6.94 -11.02
N LEU A 115 17.89 7.12 -10.18
CA LEU A 115 17.94 6.62 -8.80
C LEU A 115 17.90 7.74 -7.76
N VAL A 116 17.96 9.01 -8.15
CA VAL A 116 18.01 10.15 -7.22
C VAL A 116 16.82 10.14 -6.25
N ALA A 117 15.63 9.77 -6.73
CA ALA A 117 14.43 9.68 -5.89
C ALA A 117 14.29 8.33 -5.17
N LEU A 118 15.07 7.32 -5.53
CA LEU A 118 14.92 5.93 -5.08
C LEU A 118 16.00 5.53 -4.06
N ALA A 119 17.20 6.08 -4.18
CA ALA A 119 18.36 5.76 -3.35
C ALA A 119 18.57 6.82 -2.27
N ALA A 120 18.92 6.37 -1.07
CA ALA A 120 19.20 7.24 0.07
C ALA A 120 20.64 7.79 0.03
N ASP A 121 21.60 6.99 -0.46
CA ASP A 121 23.02 7.32 -0.47
C ASP A 121 23.79 6.52 -1.54
N GLY A 122 25.08 6.79 -1.71
CA GLY A 122 26.02 6.00 -2.50
C GLY A 122 27.06 5.29 -1.64
N ARG A 123 27.49 4.09 -2.06
CA ARG A 123 28.58 3.33 -1.42
C ARG A 123 29.71 3.10 -2.40
N ALA A 124 30.93 3.43 -2.02
CA ALA A 124 32.11 3.11 -2.83
C ALA A 124 32.18 1.61 -3.13
N SER A 125 32.39 1.27 -4.39
CA SER A 125 32.44 -0.10 -4.88
C SER A 125 33.83 -0.35 -5.49
N PRO A 126 34.65 -1.26 -4.93
CA PRO A 126 36.00 -1.52 -5.42
C PRO A 126 36.01 -1.91 -6.90
N GLY A 127 36.79 -1.21 -7.71
CA GLY A 127 36.92 -1.50 -9.14
C GLY A 127 35.81 -0.93 -10.04
N SER A 128 34.84 -0.19 -9.48
CA SER A 128 33.84 0.55 -10.26
C SER A 128 34.22 2.01 -10.42
N ALA A 129 33.93 2.60 -11.59
CA ALA A 129 34.12 4.03 -11.85
C ALA A 129 33.13 4.91 -11.07
N ALA A 130 31.99 4.36 -10.67
CA ALA A 130 30.95 5.04 -9.89
C ALA A 130 30.57 4.22 -8.65
N PRO A 131 30.15 4.88 -7.54
CA PRO A 131 29.64 4.16 -6.36
C PRO A 131 28.37 3.36 -6.69
N ASP A 132 28.03 2.40 -5.85
CA ASP A 132 26.71 1.73 -5.90
C ASP A 132 25.66 2.64 -5.28
N ALA A 133 24.42 2.64 -5.78
CA ALA A 133 23.31 3.32 -5.14
C ALA A 133 22.71 2.45 -4.03
N LEU A 134 22.45 3.01 -2.85
CA LEU A 134 21.83 2.31 -1.73
C LEU A 134 20.34 2.62 -1.65
N VAL A 135 19.51 1.62 -1.85
CA VAL A 135 18.05 1.72 -1.74
C VAL A 135 17.62 1.02 -0.46
N GLU A 136 17.14 1.79 0.51
CA GLU A 136 16.52 1.26 1.74
C GLU A 136 15.09 0.82 1.44
N ARG A 137 14.72 -0.39 1.88
CA ARG A 137 13.37 -0.93 1.66
C ARG A 137 12.30 -0.04 2.29
N SER A 138 12.51 0.36 3.54
CA SER A 138 11.58 1.21 4.28
C SER A 138 11.43 2.60 3.64
N GLY A 139 12.49 3.13 3.01
CA GLY A 139 12.44 4.37 2.25
C GLY A 139 11.72 4.19 0.92
N PHE A 140 12.06 3.14 0.18
CA PHE A 140 11.48 2.83 -1.13
C PHE A 140 9.96 2.70 -1.07
N TYR A 141 9.44 1.94 -0.09
CA TYR A 141 8.00 1.75 0.09
C TYR A 141 7.24 3.01 0.53
N GLN A 142 7.92 4.10 0.85
CA GLN A 142 7.28 5.38 1.12
C GLN A 142 7.10 6.26 -0.13
N LEU A 143 7.63 5.85 -1.29
CA LEU A 143 7.60 6.63 -2.52
C LEU A 143 6.34 6.37 -3.34
N PRO A 144 5.43 7.33 -3.57
CA PRO A 144 4.13 7.07 -4.21
C PRO A 144 4.21 6.65 -5.69
N LEU A 145 5.41 6.59 -6.27
CA LEU A 145 5.71 6.41 -7.69
C LEU A 145 5.04 5.20 -8.35
N LEU A 146 4.97 4.06 -7.66
CA LEU A 146 4.45 2.81 -8.24
C LEU A 146 2.98 2.54 -7.91
N TRP A 147 2.49 3.12 -6.82
CA TRP A 147 1.20 2.72 -6.23
C TRP A 147 0.11 3.77 -6.39
N LEU A 148 0.48 5.06 -6.38
CA LEU A 148 -0.46 6.15 -6.55
C LEU A 148 -0.51 6.60 -8.01
N ARG A 149 -1.71 6.97 -8.43
CA ARG A 149 -1.95 7.60 -9.72
C ARG A 149 -1.18 8.94 -9.78
N PRO A 150 -0.49 9.30 -10.88
CA PRO A 150 0.34 10.51 -10.95
C PRO A 150 -0.33 11.80 -10.46
N GLU A 151 -1.61 12.00 -10.79
CA GLU A 151 -2.38 13.19 -10.45
C GLU A 151 -2.71 13.30 -8.95
N THR A 152 -2.58 12.20 -8.19
CA THR A 152 -2.86 12.15 -6.75
C THR A 152 -1.59 12.13 -5.90
N ARG A 153 -0.40 12.33 -6.49
CA ARG A 153 0.88 12.26 -5.75
C ARG A 153 1.28 13.57 -5.06
N ALA A 154 0.70 14.68 -5.49
CA ALA A 154 1.04 15.98 -4.94
C ALA A 154 0.39 16.15 -3.56
N ALA A 155 1.20 16.43 -2.54
CA ALA A 155 0.69 16.75 -1.22
C ALA A 155 -0.15 18.04 -1.27
N HIS A 156 -1.30 18.03 -0.61
CA HIS A 156 -2.15 19.22 -0.53
C HIS A 156 -1.43 20.34 0.23
N PRO A 157 -1.52 21.61 -0.20
CA PRO A 157 -0.93 22.73 0.53
C PRO A 157 -1.35 22.79 2.00
N GLN A 158 -0.41 23.17 2.88
CA GLN A 158 -0.73 23.38 4.30
C GLN A 158 -1.38 24.75 4.50
N ILE A 159 -2.70 24.76 4.55
CA ILE A 159 -3.52 25.96 4.79
C ILE A 159 -4.42 25.67 5.97
N ARG A 160 -4.62 26.60 6.90
CA ARG A 160 -5.57 26.41 8.02
C ARG A 160 -7.00 26.59 7.52
N SER A 161 -7.90 25.73 7.97
CA SER A 161 -9.33 25.88 7.70
C SER A 161 -9.88 27.12 8.40
N ALA A 162 -10.85 27.79 7.78
CA ALA A 162 -11.66 28.83 8.43
C ALA A 162 -12.81 28.23 9.29
N PHE A 163 -13.01 26.91 9.20
CA PHE A 163 -14.09 26.18 9.87
C PHE A 163 -13.49 25.17 10.86
N GLY A 164 -14.03 25.17 12.08
CA GLY A 164 -13.64 24.30 13.19
C GLY A 164 -13.64 25.07 14.52
N PRO A 165 -13.34 24.41 15.65
CA PRO A 165 -13.25 25.09 16.94
C PRO A 165 -12.00 26.00 16.96
N GLU A 166 -12.16 27.24 17.46
CA GLU A 166 -11.10 28.27 17.43
C GLU A 166 -9.77 27.82 18.06
N ASP A 167 -9.82 26.94 19.07
CA ASP A 167 -8.66 26.40 19.78
C ASP A 167 -7.92 25.29 19.01
N ARG A 168 -8.50 24.74 17.94
CA ARG A 168 -7.99 23.54 17.25
C ARG A 168 -8.27 23.48 15.76
N LEU A 169 -8.38 24.63 15.07
CA LEU A 169 -8.68 24.70 13.63
C LEU A 169 -7.83 23.70 12.80
N PRO A 170 -8.46 22.71 12.15
CA PRO A 170 -7.72 21.72 11.37
C PRO A 170 -7.14 22.36 10.10
N PRO A 171 -6.17 21.70 9.44
CA PRO A 171 -5.80 22.04 8.08
C PRO A 171 -6.99 21.94 7.12
N LEU A 172 -6.98 22.75 6.07
CA LEU A 172 -7.85 22.56 4.91
C LEU A 172 -7.55 21.20 4.28
N ARG A 173 -8.56 20.34 4.23
CA ARG A 173 -8.43 18.98 3.71
C ARG A 173 -8.52 18.97 2.18
N PRO A 174 -7.79 18.04 1.52
CA PRO A 174 -7.94 17.88 0.08
C PRO A 174 -9.37 17.45 -0.26
N PRO A 175 -9.87 17.80 -1.47
CA PRO A 175 -11.12 17.25 -1.95
C PRO A 175 -11.02 15.73 -2.13
N GLN A 176 -12.16 15.05 -2.11
CA GLN A 176 -12.23 13.62 -2.41
C GLN A 176 -11.58 13.32 -3.78
N PRO A 177 -10.69 12.32 -3.87
CA PRO A 177 -10.09 11.93 -5.14
C PRO A 177 -11.13 11.36 -6.10
N ASN A 178 -10.93 11.55 -7.41
CA ASN A 178 -11.79 10.99 -8.44
C ASN A 178 -11.10 9.81 -9.16
N GLY A 179 -11.82 8.69 -9.29
CA GLY A 179 -11.34 7.48 -9.93
C GLY A 179 -10.43 6.65 -9.03
N VAL A 180 -9.63 5.78 -9.66
CA VAL A 180 -8.69 4.89 -8.96
C VAL A 180 -7.49 5.72 -8.48
N MET A 181 -7.23 5.69 -7.16
CA MET A 181 -6.13 6.43 -6.53
C MET A 181 -4.98 5.54 -6.07
N TYR A 182 -5.23 4.24 -5.89
CA TYR A 182 -4.22 3.28 -5.45
C TYR A 182 -4.34 1.96 -6.21
N ARG A 183 -3.20 1.35 -6.53
CA ARG A 183 -3.15 -0.02 -7.02
C ARG A 183 -1.85 -0.71 -6.63
N ARG A 184 -1.97 -2.01 -6.41
CA ARG A 184 -0.83 -2.86 -6.11
C ARG A 184 -1.06 -4.28 -6.57
N TRP A 185 -0.09 -4.84 -7.29
CA TRP A 185 -0.05 -6.27 -7.53
C TRP A 185 0.37 -7.01 -6.26
N LEU A 186 -0.37 -8.05 -5.90
CA LEU A 186 -0.10 -8.91 -4.75
C LEU A 186 0.26 -10.30 -5.27
N PRO A 187 1.56 -10.60 -5.46
CA PRO A 187 1.95 -11.81 -6.15
C PRO A 187 1.56 -13.09 -5.41
N HIS A 188 1.61 -13.08 -4.08
CA HIS A 188 1.19 -14.20 -3.24
C HIS A 188 -0.32 -14.51 -3.32
N LEU A 189 -1.13 -13.57 -3.82
CA LEU A 189 -2.55 -13.77 -4.09
C LEU A 189 -2.88 -13.86 -5.59
N GLY A 190 -1.89 -13.61 -6.47
CA GLY A 190 -2.11 -13.57 -7.93
C GLY A 190 -3.17 -12.55 -8.36
N THR A 191 -3.30 -11.43 -7.64
CA THR A 191 -4.35 -10.43 -7.89
C THR A 191 -3.81 -9.01 -7.77
N THR A 192 -4.44 -8.10 -8.50
CA THR A 192 -4.27 -6.66 -8.34
C THR A 192 -5.27 -6.16 -7.31
N LEU A 193 -4.81 -5.53 -6.24
CA LEU A 193 -5.64 -4.77 -5.31
C LEU A 193 -5.71 -3.32 -5.79
N SER A 194 -6.89 -2.71 -5.79
CA SER A 194 -7.06 -1.29 -6.09
C SER A 194 -8.06 -0.61 -5.16
N PHE A 195 -7.90 0.70 -5.00
CA PHE A 195 -8.87 1.57 -4.35
C PHE A 195 -9.34 2.65 -5.32
N ARG A 196 -10.64 2.94 -5.29
CA ARG A 196 -11.26 4.13 -5.87
C ARG A 196 -12.21 4.76 -4.86
N ALA A 197 -12.39 6.08 -4.92
CA ALA A 197 -13.48 6.69 -4.17
C ALA A 197 -14.82 6.09 -4.62
N ILE A 198 -15.76 5.98 -3.68
CA ILE A 198 -17.13 5.55 -4.00
C ILE A 198 -17.79 6.61 -4.88
N ASP A 199 -18.50 6.17 -5.92
CA ASP A 199 -19.38 7.04 -6.70
C ASP A 199 -20.81 6.70 -6.31
N ARG A 200 -21.43 7.56 -5.51
CA ARG A 200 -22.80 7.37 -5.01
C ARG A 200 -23.80 7.07 -6.14
N ARG A 201 -23.62 7.64 -7.33
CA ARG A 201 -24.55 7.44 -8.46
C ARG A 201 -24.46 6.04 -9.06
N VAL A 202 -23.32 5.37 -8.91
CA VAL A 202 -23.02 4.07 -9.52
C VAL A 202 -23.04 2.95 -8.47
N ASP A 203 -22.55 3.24 -7.27
CA ASP A 203 -22.26 2.23 -6.25
C ASP A 203 -23.36 2.08 -5.19
N LEU A 204 -24.37 2.98 -5.15
CA LEU A 204 -25.39 2.96 -4.10
C LEU A 204 -26.08 1.60 -3.95
N VAL A 205 -26.43 0.95 -5.06
CA VAL A 205 -27.08 -0.36 -5.05
C VAL A 205 -26.16 -1.42 -4.41
N LEU A 206 -24.88 -1.43 -4.78
CA LEU A 206 -23.89 -2.36 -4.24
C LEU A 206 -23.62 -2.09 -2.74
N PHE A 207 -23.47 -0.82 -2.38
CA PHE A 207 -23.29 -0.36 -1.01
C PHE A 207 -24.48 -0.77 -0.13
N HIS A 208 -25.71 -0.54 -0.61
CA HIS A 208 -26.94 -0.95 0.05
C HIS A 208 -27.02 -2.46 0.25
N GLN A 209 -26.68 -3.25 -0.77
CA GLN A 209 -26.61 -4.70 -0.65
C GLN A 209 -25.62 -5.14 0.43
N TRP A 210 -24.41 -4.55 0.47
CA TRP A 210 -23.39 -4.90 1.45
C TRP A 210 -23.78 -4.50 2.88
N MET A 211 -24.31 -3.29 3.09
CA MET A 211 -24.71 -2.80 4.42
C MET A 211 -25.84 -3.63 5.03
N ASN A 212 -26.72 -4.19 4.19
CA ASN A 212 -27.83 -5.03 4.64
C ASN A 212 -27.48 -6.52 4.77
N GLN A 213 -26.24 -6.95 4.50
CA GLN A 213 -25.82 -8.31 4.81
C GLN A 213 -25.75 -8.52 6.34
N PRO A 214 -26.34 -9.59 6.91
CA PRO A 214 -26.34 -9.81 8.36
C PRO A 214 -24.95 -9.79 9.01
N ARG A 215 -23.92 -10.30 8.31
CA ARG A 215 -22.53 -10.29 8.79
C ARG A 215 -21.94 -8.89 8.87
N VAL A 216 -22.32 -8.01 7.95
CA VAL A 216 -21.85 -6.62 7.88
C VAL A 216 -22.63 -5.78 8.88
N SER A 217 -23.96 -5.85 8.84
CA SER A 217 -24.85 -5.06 9.70
C SER A 217 -24.61 -5.31 11.19
N TYR A 218 -24.22 -6.53 11.57
CA TYR A 218 -23.84 -6.86 12.95
C TYR A 218 -22.72 -5.97 13.52
N TYR A 219 -21.78 -5.51 12.69
CA TYR A 219 -20.68 -4.66 13.13
C TYR A 219 -20.85 -3.18 12.74
N TRP A 220 -21.44 -2.92 11.57
CA TRP A 220 -21.59 -1.57 11.02
C TRP A 220 -22.86 -0.86 11.45
N GLU A 221 -23.89 -1.60 11.89
CA GLU A 221 -25.16 -1.06 12.41
C GLU A 221 -25.84 -0.04 11.44
N LEU A 222 -25.61 -0.20 10.13
CA LEU A 222 -26.07 0.68 9.06
C LEU A 222 -27.02 -0.02 8.06
N ALA A 223 -27.64 -1.13 8.44
CA ALA A 223 -28.70 -1.74 7.63
C ALA A 223 -29.92 -0.80 7.59
N ARG A 224 -30.17 -0.17 6.44
CA ARG A 224 -31.18 0.86 6.22
C ARG A 224 -31.70 0.79 4.78
N SER A 225 -32.76 1.54 4.50
CA SER A 225 -33.28 1.68 3.13
C SER A 225 -32.26 2.35 2.20
N GLU A 226 -32.39 2.09 0.90
CA GLU A 226 -31.53 2.70 -0.12
C GLU A 226 -31.56 4.24 -0.07
N THR A 227 -32.72 4.86 0.17
CA THR A 227 -32.85 6.32 0.32
C THR A 227 -32.10 6.87 1.53
N GLU A 228 -32.08 6.14 2.65
CA GLU A 228 -31.33 6.54 3.83
C GLU A 228 -29.82 6.39 3.63
N LEU A 229 -29.39 5.36 2.89
CA LEU A 229 -27.98 5.16 2.55
C LEU A 229 -27.50 6.13 1.46
N ASP A 230 -28.37 6.55 0.56
CA ASP A 230 -28.07 7.63 -0.40
C ASP A 230 -27.81 8.94 0.35
N ARG A 231 -28.66 9.27 1.33
CA ARG A 231 -28.44 10.43 2.20
C ARG A 231 -27.15 10.30 2.99
N TYR A 232 -26.88 9.12 3.56
CA TYR A 232 -25.62 8.85 4.26
C TYR A 232 -24.40 9.18 3.39
N LEU A 233 -24.36 8.65 2.16
CA LEU A 233 -23.26 8.93 1.23
C LEU A 233 -23.22 10.40 0.81
N ALA A 234 -24.37 11.06 0.63
CA ALA A 234 -24.42 12.49 0.32
C ALA A 234 -23.89 13.38 1.47
N ASP A 235 -24.16 13.00 2.72
CA ASP A 235 -23.60 13.67 3.89
C ASP A 235 -22.07 13.50 3.94
N GLN A 236 -21.56 12.31 3.61
CA GLN A 236 -20.11 12.07 3.47
C GLN A 236 -19.48 12.92 2.35
N GLU A 237 -20.13 13.05 1.19
CA GLU A 237 -19.66 13.89 0.07
C GLU A 237 -19.54 15.37 0.47
N ALA A 238 -20.36 15.84 1.42
CA ALA A 238 -20.34 17.20 1.94
C ALA A 238 -19.35 17.43 3.10
N ASP A 239 -18.76 16.36 3.63
CA ASP A 239 -17.92 16.41 4.82
C ASP A 239 -16.43 16.19 4.49
N PRO A 240 -15.58 17.22 4.55
CA PRO A 240 -14.18 17.12 4.13
C PRO A 240 -13.31 16.25 5.04
N HIS A 241 -13.80 15.83 6.22
CA HIS A 241 -12.98 15.03 7.13
C HIS A 241 -12.88 13.56 6.71
N LEU A 242 -13.80 13.04 5.90
CA LEU A 242 -13.81 11.64 5.49
C LEU A 242 -14.28 11.45 4.05
N PHE A 243 -14.03 10.28 3.49
CA PHE A 243 -14.69 9.84 2.26
C PHE A 243 -14.78 8.31 2.18
N GLY A 244 -15.78 7.84 1.44
CA GLY A 244 -15.98 6.42 1.16
C GLY A 244 -15.11 5.89 0.01
N VAL A 245 -14.70 4.63 0.11
CA VAL A 245 -13.79 3.97 -0.82
C VAL A 245 -14.27 2.56 -1.15
N ILE A 246 -14.25 2.24 -2.45
CA ILE A 246 -14.43 0.87 -2.94
C ILE A 246 -13.06 0.22 -3.14
N GLY A 247 -12.82 -0.87 -2.41
CA GLY A 247 -11.68 -1.76 -2.61
C GLY A 247 -12.02 -2.89 -3.55
N SER A 248 -11.14 -3.14 -4.53
CA SER A 248 -11.35 -4.14 -5.57
C SER A 248 -10.18 -5.11 -5.70
N PHE A 249 -10.49 -6.34 -6.13
CA PHE A 249 -9.49 -7.28 -6.62
C PHE A 249 -9.70 -7.51 -8.12
N ASN A 250 -8.67 -7.27 -8.93
CA ASN A 250 -8.73 -7.28 -10.40
C ASN A 250 -9.93 -6.46 -10.92
N ASP A 251 -10.11 -5.27 -10.35
CA ASP A 251 -11.19 -4.33 -10.68
C ASP A 251 -12.62 -4.83 -10.39
N VAL A 252 -12.77 -5.96 -9.69
CA VAL A 252 -14.04 -6.43 -9.14
C VAL A 252 -14.21 -5.87 -7.72
N PRO A 253 -15.27 -5.10 -7.42
CA PRO A 253 -15.56 -4.59 -6.08
C PRO A 253 -15.71 -5.70 -5.03
N VAL A 254 -15.05 -5.51 -3.89
CA VAL A 254 -14.95 -6.52 -2.82
C VAL A 254 -15.27 -5.97 -1.44
N GLY A 255 -14.82 -4.75 -1.14
CA GLY A 255 -14.99 -4.13 0.17
C GLY A 255 -15.28 -2.65 0.09
N TYR A 256 -15.85 -2.11 1.17
CA TYR A 256 -16.06 -0.69 1.37
C TYR A 256 -15.23 -0.23 2.58
N PHE A 257 -14.62 0.94 2.45
CA PHE A 257 -13.79 1.55 3.47
C PHE A 257 -14.17 3.03 3.64
N GLU A 258 -13.98 3.56 4.83
CA GLU A 258 -14.06 5.00 5.12
C GLU A 258 -12.69 5.45 5.57
N PHE A 259 -12.12 6.44 4.90
CA PHE A 259 -10.85 7.03 5.28
C PHE A 259 -11.10 8.41 5.85
N TYR A 260 -10.57 8.67 7.05
CA TYR A 260 -10.89 9.89 7.79
C TYR A 260 -9.66 10.57 8.39
N TRP A 261 -9.77 11.87 8.63
CA TRP A 261 -8.83 12.65 9.45
C TRP A 261 -9.23 12.53 10.91
N ALA A 262 -8.34 11.95 11.72
CA ALA A 262 -8.69 11.52 13.07
C ALA A 262 -8.89 12.68 14.06
N LYS A 263 -8.37 13.88 13.75
CA LYS A 263 -8.55 15.08 14.57
C LYS A 263 -9.99 15.59 14.55
N GLU A 264 -10.66 15.47 13.42
CA GLU A 264 -12.06 15.86 13.22
C GLU A 264 -13.05 14.71 13.45
N ASP A 265 -12.57 13.47 13.40
CA ASP A 265 -13.40 12.29 13.67
C ASP A 265 -13.80 12.19 15.16
N ARG A 266 -14.86 11.41 15.43
CA ARG A 266 -15.32 11.07 16.79
C ARG A 266 -14.21 10.48 17.68
N LEU A 267 -13.15 9.92 17.11
CA LEU A 267 -11.99 9.40 17.82
C LEU A 267 -11.07 10.50 18.37
N GLY A 268 -11.00 11.66 17.71
CA GLY A 268 -10.10 12.77 18.04
C GLY A 268 -10.10 13.17 19.51
N PRO A 269 -11.26 13.33 20.17
CA PRO A 269 -11.33 13.71 21.59
C PRO A 269 -10.72 12.70 22.59
N TYR A 270 -10.41 11.47 22.18
CA TYR A 270 -9.97 10.40 23.08
C TYR A 270 -8.45 10.26 23.19
N TYR A 271 -7.68 11.08 22.48
CA TYR A 271 -6.21 11.15 22.53
C TYR A 271 -5.72 12.53 22.05
N ASP A 272 -4.41 12.76 22.11
CA ASP A 272 -3.80 13.99 21.59
C ASP A 272 -3.63 13.89 20.07
N ALA A 273 -4.69 14.26 19.34
CA ALA A 273 -4.77 14.11 17.89
C ALA A 273 -3.93 15.18 17.15
N GLU A 274 -3.05 14.71 16.27
CA GLU A 274 -2.24 15.55 15.40
C GLU A 274 -2.99 15.91 14.11
N ASP A 275 -2.58 17.01 13.48
CA ASP A 275 -3.21 17.56 12.28
C ASP A 275 -3.32 16.56 11.13
N HIS A 276 -2.41 15.59 11.03
CA HIS A 276 -2.34 14.63 9.94
C HIS A 276 -2.57 13.18 10.37
N ASP A 277 -3.06 12.95 11.59
CA ASP A 277 -3.47 11.60 11.97
C ASP A 277 -4.64 11.16 11.10
N ARG A 278 -4.53 9.95 10.56
CA ARG A 278 -5.57 9.33 9.74
C ARG A 278 -6.20 8.19 10.52
N GLY A 279 -7.34 7.73 10.07
CA GLY A 279 -7.88 6.44 10.48
C GLY A 279 -8.77 5.87 9.38
N TRP A 280 -9.24 4.65 9.62
CA TRP A 280 -10.13 4.01 8.69
C TRP A 280 -11.10 3.03 9.34
N HIS A 281 -12.28 2.91 8.72
CA HIS A 281 -13.21 1.80 8.95
C HIS A 281 -13.34 0.98 7.67
N GLY A 282 -13.70 -0.30 7.79
CA GLY A 282 -13.85 -1.14 6.62
C GLY A 282 -14.77 -2.33 6.83
N LEU A 283 -15.33 -2.81 5.72
CA LEU A 283 -16.04 -4.07 5.60
C LEU A 283 -15.64 -4.77 4.32
N ILE A 284 -15.67 -6.10 4.36
CA ILE A 284 -15.62 -6.93 3.15
C ILE A 284 -17.05 -7.34 2.86
N GLY A 285 -17.59 -6.86 1.74
CA GLY A 285 -18.97 -7.10 1.33
C GLY A 285 -19.08 -8.38 0.49
N ASN A 286 -18.07 -8.69 -0.32
CA ASN A 286 -18.06 -9.91 -1.11
C ASN A 286 -17.56 -11.12 -0.28
N PRO A 287 -18.42 -12.12 0.01
CA PRO A 287 -18.06 -13.26 0.86
C PRO A 287 -16.95 -14.16 0.28
N ASP A 288 -16.76 -14.20 -1.04
CA ASP A 288 -15.73 -15.02 -1.70
C ASP A 288 -14.30 -14.50 -1.43
N HIS A 289 -14.21 -13.31 -0.84
CA HIS A 289 -12.96 -12.65 -0.51
C HIS A 289 -12.70 -12.51 1.00
N LEU A 290 -13.45 -13.27 1.80
CA LEU A 290 -13.15 -13.45 3.22
C LEU A 290 -11.92 -14.34 3.41
N GLY A 291 -11.38 -14.32 4.64
CA GLY A 291 -10.25 -15.15 5.04
C GLY A 291 -8.99 -14.34 5.31
N ARG A 292 -8.18 -14.87 6.22
CA ARG A 292 -7.03 -14.17 6.81
C ARG A 292 -6.03 -13.62 5.78
N PRO A 293 -5.60 -14.34 4.72
CA PRO A 293 -4.66 -13.79 3.75
C PRO A 293 -5.19 -12.53 3.04
N LYS A 294 -6.44 -12.55 2.59
CA LYS A 294 -7.08 -11.40 1.92
C LYS A 294 -7.37 -10.27 2.91
N THR A 295 -7.79 -10.58 4.14
CA THR A 295 -7.98 -9.57 5.20
C THR A 295 -6.67 -8.84 5.49
N LEU A 296 -5.55 -9.55 5.68
CA LEU A 296 -4.25 -8.91 5.90
C LEU A 296 -3.78 -8.07 4.71
N ALA A 297 -4.06 -8.51 3.48
CA ALA A 297 -3.80 -7.70 2.29
C ALA A 297 -4.54 -6.35 2.33
N TRP A 298 -5.80 -6.32 2.79
CA TRP A 298 -6.54 -5.08 2.97
C TRP A 298 -5.93 -4.18 4.04
N PHE A 299 -5.61 -4.72 5.21
CA PHE A 299 -4.94 -3.95 6.28
C PHE A 299 -3.66 -3.31 5.76
N LYS A 300 -2.76 -4.09 5.17
CA LYS A 300 -1.49 -3.59 4.63
C LYS A 300 -1.71 -2.55 3.53
N ALA A 301 -2.65 -2.78 2.61
CA ALA A 301 -2.89 -1.86 1.51
C ALA A 301 -3.52 -0.54 1.97
N VAL A 302 -4.50 -0.57 2.87
CA VAL A 302 -5.12 0.65 3.42
C VAL A 302 -4.09 1.46 4.19
N THR A 303 -3.34 0.82 5.10
CA THR A 303 -2.30 1.49 5.88
C THR A 303 -1.22 2.10 4.99
N HIS A 304 -0.77 1.33 3.99
CA HIS A 304 0.19 1.82 3.00
C HIS A 304 -0.35 3.01 2.22
N TYR A 305 -1.57 2.92 1.67
CA TYR A 305 -2.21 4.02 0.94
C TYR A 305 -2.30 5.29 1.79
N LEU A 306 -2.80 5.21 3.01
CA LEU A 306 -2.97 6.37 3.89
C LEU A 306 -1.64 7.09 4.19
N PHE A 307 -0.53 6.35 4.32
CA PHE A 307 0.79 6.96 4.48
C PHE A 307 1.34 7.59 3.19
N LEU A 308 0.96 7.10 2.01
CA LEU A 308 1.41 7.67 0.74
C LEU A 308 0.56 8.87 0.32
N ASP A 309 -0.74 8.82 0.59
CA ASP A 309 -1.72 9.85 0.23
C ASP A 309 -1.40 11.19 0.90
N GLU A 310 -0.97 11.14 2.16
CA GLU A 310 -0.47 12.30 2.90
C GLU A 310 0.90 11.99 3.52
N PRO A 311 2.01 12.51 2.96
CA PRO A 311 3.34 12.25 3.49
C PRO A 311 3.58 12.81 4.90
N ARG A 312 2.78 13.76 5.37
CA ARG A 312 2.84 14.28 6.76
C ARG A 312 2.13 13.38 7.77
N THR A 313 1.36 12.38 7.34
CA THR A 313 0.72 11.41 8.25
C THR A 313 1.78 10.52 8.89
N ARG A 314 1.91 10.66 10.21
CA ARG A 314 2.85 9.88 11.04
C ARG A 314 2.17 8.70 11.73
N ARG A 315 0.87 8.79 11.99
CA ARG A 315 0.10 7.77 12.71
C ARG A 315 -1.22 7.49 12.00
N ILE A 316 -1.58 6.21 11.97
CA ILE A 316 -2.92 5.77 11.57
C ILE A 316 -3.58 5.15 12.80
N MET A 317 -4.70 5.75 13.19
CA MET A 317 -5.42 5.44 14.42
C MET A 317 -6.61 4.54 14.12
N GLY A 318 -7.00 3.73 15.09
CA GLY A 318 -8.17 2.87 14.99
C GLY A 318 -8.80 2.60 16.37
N GLU A 319 -10.04 2.13 16.34
CA GLU A 319 -10.85 1.93 17.55
C GLU A 319 -11.68 0.63 17.53
N PRO A 320 -11.07 -0.55 17.27
CA PRO A 320 -11.79 -1.81 17.35
C PRO A 320 -12.36 -2.04 18.76
N ARG A 321 -13.44 -2.84 18.85
CA ARG A 321 -13.96 -3.32 20.15
C ARG A 321 -12.83 -4.05 20.90
N ALA A 322 -12.59 -3.70 22.17
CA ALA A 322 -11.50 -4.27 22.97
C ALA A 322 -11.58 -5.81 23.09
N SER A 323 -12.81 -6.35 23.11
CA SER A 323 -13.06 -7.80 23.16
C SER A 323 -12.83 -8.52 21.82
N HIS A 324 -12.67 -7.82 20.70
CA HIS A 324 -12.57 -8.42 19.37
C HIS A 324 -11.14 -8.89 19.07
N ARG A 325 -10.69 -9.94 19.77
CA ARG A 325 -9.32 -10.48 19.69
C ARG A 325 -8.83 -10.78 18.28
N LYS A 326 -9.70 -11.30 17.41
CA LYS A 326 -9.36 -11.57 16.00
C LYS A 326 -9.02 -10.29 15.24
N MET A 327 -9.80 -9.22 15.42
CA MET A 327 -9.50 -7.91 14.82
C MET A 327 -8.16 -7.36 15.31
N LEU A 328 -7.93 -7.42 16.63
CA LEU A 328 -6.67 -6.98 17.23
C LEU A 328 -5.46 -7.78 16.74
N SER A 329 -5.62 -9.06 16.40
CA SER A 329 -4.55 -9.84 15.78
C SER A 329 -4.16 -9.31 14.40
N TYR A 330 -5.15 -8.93 13.56
CA TYR A 330 -4.87 -8.32 12.25
C TYR A 330 -4.19 -6.96 12.38
N CYS A 331 -4.61 -6.15 13.38
CA CYS A 331 -3.94 -4.91 13.75
C CYS A 331 -2.45 -5.18 14.05
N ALA A 332 -2.15 -6.13 14.93
CA ALA A 332 -0.78 -6.46 15.30
C ALA A 332 0.09 -6.91 14.11
N ASP A 333 -0.45 -7.76 13.22
CA ASP A 333 0.24 -8.22 12.00
C ASP A 333 0.53 -7.08 11.00
N ALA A 334 -0.21 -5.98 11.10
CA ALA A 334 -0.05 -4.77 10.29
C ALA A 334 0.65 -3.64 11.06
N ALA A 335 1.41 -3.99 12.11
CA ALA A 335 2.18 -3.07 12.96
C ALA A 335 1.36 -2.01 13.73
N TYR A 336 0.07 -2.26 13.95
CA TYR A 336 -0.70 -1.49 14.93
C TYR A 336 -0.41 -2.02 16.33
N GLU A 337 -0.20 -1.12 17.28
CA GLU A 337 -0.12 -1.42 18.71
C GLU A 337 -1.36 -0.92 19.45
N THR A 338 -1.75 -1.59 20.53
CA THR A 338 -2.83 -1.12 21.41
C THR A 338 -2.23 -0.17 22.45
N ILE A 339 -2.64 1.09 22.40
CA ILE A 339 -2.14 2.15 23.30
C ILE A 339 -2.86 2.11 24.64
N LYS A 340 -4.20 2.05 24.60
CA LYS A 340 -5.07 2.01 25.78
C LYS A 340 -6.45 1.50 25.39
N GLU A 341 -7.24 1.14 26.40
CA GLU A 341 -8.68 0.93 26.24
C GLU A 341 -9.46 2.11 26.83
N PHE A 342 -10.62 2.41 26.24
CA PHE A 342 -11.51 3.48 26.68
C PHE A 342 -12.97 3.16 26.32
N ASP A 343 -13.91 3.94 26.85
CA ASP A 343 -15.33 3.76 26.58
C ASP A 343 -15.84 4.82 25.61
N PHE A 344 -16.33 4.37 24.46
CA PHE A 344 -17.31 5.11 23.69
C PHE A 344 -18.71 4.89 24.27
N PRO A 345 -19.70 5.78 24.01
CA PRO A 345 -21.07 5.61 24.49
C PRO A 345 -21.70 4.24 24.16
N HIS A 346 -21.27 3.60 23.08
CA HIS A 346 -21.84 2.36 22.54
C HIS A 346 -20.90 1.14 22.64
N LYS A 347 -19.64 1.30 23.09
CA LYS A 347 -18.68 0.17 23.24
C LYS A 347 -17.45 0.51 24.09
N ARG A 348 -16.86 -0.53 24.70
CA ARG A 348 -15.46 -0.53 25.14
C ARG A 348 -14.55 -0.70 23.92
N ALA A 349 -13.76 0.32 23.61
CA ALA A 349 -12.83 0.35 22.48
C ALA A 349 -11.38 0.16 22.93
N ALA A 350 -10.56 -0.38 22.04
CA ALA A 350 -9.11 -0.37 22.14
C ALA A 350 -8.56 0.67 21.15
N LEU A 351 -7.90 1.72 21.65
CA LEU A 351 -7.20 2.67 20.82
C LEU A 351 -5.95 1.99 20.26
N VAL A 352 -5.91 1.81 18.95
CA VAL A 352 -4.74 1.27 18.26
C VAL A 352 -4.05 2.34 17.42
N CYS A 353 -2.72 2.28 17.36
CA CYS A 353 -1.89 3.20 16.59
C CYS A 353 -0.95 2.39 15.70
N CYS A 354 -0.90 2.70 14.41
CA CYS A 354 0.17 2.28 13.52
C CYS A 354 1.07 3.48 13.24
N GLU A 355 2.31 3.42 13.71
CA GLU A 355 3.31 4.44 13.39
C GLU A 355 3.94 4.19 12.03
N ARG A 356 4.18 5.27 11.29
CA ARG A 356 4.74 5.25 9.94
C ARG A 356 6.07 4.49 9.88
N GLU A 357 7.02 4.88 10.73
CA GLU A 357 8.36 4.30 10.71
C GLU A 357 8.31 2.79 11.01
N ARG A 358 7.54 2.40 12.03
CA ARG A 358 7.35 1.01 12.42
C ARG A 358 6.73 0.19 11.29
N PHE A 359 5.68 0.71 10.65
CA PHE A 359 5.01 0.05 9.52
C PHE A 359 5.98 -0.28 8.39
N PHE A 360 6.72 0.72 7.89
CA PHE A 360 7.64 0.52 6.76
C PHE A 360 8.88 -0.29 7.11
N ARG A 361 9.21 -0.43 8.39
CA ARG A 361 10.32 -1.28 8.87
C ARG A 361 9.90 -2.74 9.06
N GLU A 362 8.72 -2.99 9.63
CA GLU A 362 8.32 -4.32 10.11
C GLU A 362 7.33 -5.04 9.19
N VAL A 363 6.51 -4.32 8.42
CA VAL A 363 5.46 -4.93 7.61
C VAL A 363 6.02 -5.32 6.24
N PRO A 364 6.08 -6.62 5.90
CA PRO A 364 6.44 -7.04 4.55
C PRO A 364 5.27 -6.69 3.64
N LEU A 365 5.51 -5.70 2.79
CA LEU A 365 4.54 -5.21 1.83
C LEU A 365 4.44 -6.19 0.67
#